data_AF-A0A497FVY7-F1
#
_entry.id   AF-A0A497FVY7-F1
#
_cell.length_a   1.000
_cell.length_b   1.000
_cell.length_c   1.000
_cell.angle_alpha   90.00
_cell.angle_beta   90.00
_cell.angle_gamma   90.00
#
_symmetry.space_group_name_H-M   'P 1'
#
loop_
_entity.id
_entity.type
_entity.pdbx_description
1 polymer ?
#
loop_
_entity_poly.entity_id
_entity_poly.type
_entity_poly.pdbx_seq_one_letter_code
_entity_poly.pdbx_strand_id
1 'polypeptide(L)'
;MMQRFEPWMIWGTCLIVYAIIFIVWILIAVWVYKDAKKRGENAVLWLLVVLLTGIIGLIIYLVVRKKEEAAPPPPPPPPPG
;
A
#
# COMPACT_ATOMS: atom_id res chain seq x y z
N MET A 1 5.08 15.62 -44.81
CA MET A 1 4.14 16.10 -43.77
C MET A 1 4.73 15.74 -42.42
N MET A 2 5.33 16.73 -41.74
CA MET A 2 5.87 16.53 -40.39
C MET A 2 4.70 16.57 -39.41
N GLN A 3 4.45 15.45 -38.74
CA GLN A 3 3.56 15.37 -37.57
C GLN A 3 4.06 16.40 -36.56
N ARG A 4 3.41 17.56 -36.48
CA ARG A 4 3.70 18.59 -35.50
C ARG A 4 3.26 18.03 -34.15
N PHE A 5 4.18 17.34 -33.47
CA PHE A 5 3.97 16.81 -32.14
C PHE A 5 3.89 18.00 -31.19
N GLU A 6 2.66 18.45 -31.00
CA GLU A 6 2.35 19.59 -30.17
C GLU A 6 2.68 19.27 -28.70
N PRO A 7 3.67 19.95 -28.09
CA PRO A 7 4.17 19.59 -26.76
C PRO A 7 3.08 19.60 -25.69
N TRP A 8 2.07 20.46 -25.84
CA TRP A 8 0.93 20.56 -24.92
C TRP A 8 0.12 19.27 -24.80
N MET A 9 0.08 18.42 -25.84
CA MET A 9 -0.54 17.10 -25.74
C MET A 9 0.26 16.16 -24.82
N ILE A 10 1.59 16.19 -24.89
CA ILE A 10 2.46 15.39 -24.01
C ILE A 10 2.26 15.82 -22.57
N TRP A 11 2.31 17.13 -22.29
CA TRP A 11 2.14 17.68 -20.95
C TRP A 11 0.77 17.32 -20.37
N GLY A 12 -0.30 17.42 -21.17
CA GLY A 12 -1.64 17.00 -20.78
C GLY A 12 -1.72 15.51 -20.44
N THR A 13 -1.18 14.64 -21.29
CA THR A 13 -1.16 13.19 -21.04
C THR A 13 -0.33 12.83 -19.81
N CYS A 14 0.85 13.41 -19.62
CA CYS A 14 1.68 13.19 -18.43
C CYS A 14 0.94 13.57 -17.14
N LEU A 15 0.18 14.68 -17.14
CA LEU A 15 -0.58 15.14 -15.99
C LEU A 15 -1.70 14.16 -15.62
N ILE A 16 -2.41 13.63 -16.63
CA ILE A 16 -3.45 12.61 -16.43
C ILE A 16 -2.85 11.32 -15.86
N VAL A 17 -1.74 10.85 -16.41
CA VAL A 17 -1.05 9.64 -15.92
C VAL A 17 -0.60 9.82 -14.47
N TYR A 18 -0.01 10.97 -14.15
CA TYR A 18 0.40 11.29 -12.79
C TYR A 18 -0.79 11.32 -11.82
N ALA A 19 -1.91 11.93 -12.22
CA ALA A 19 -3.14 11.96 -11.41
C ALA A 19 -3.69 10.55 -11.13
N ILE A 20 -3.68 9.66 -12.14
CA ILE A 20 -4.10 8.26 -11.97
C ILE A 20 -3.20 7.53 -10.97
N ILE A 21 -1.87 7.65 -11.14
CA ILE A 21 -0.91 7.03 -10.22
C ILE A 21 -1.11 7.55 -8.80
N PHE A 22 -1.35 8.86 -8.64
CA PHE A 22 -1.58 9.48 -7.34
C PHE A 22 -2.87 8.97 -6.67
N ILE A 23 -3.97 8.86 -7.43
CA ILE A 23 -5.23 8.27 -6.94
C ILE A 23 -5.01 6.83 -6.49
N VAL A 24 -4.32 6.02 -7.31
CA VAL A 24 -3.99 4.62 -6.95
C VAL A 24 -3.17 4.58 -5.67
N TRP A 25 -2.20 5.48 -5.50
CA TRP A 25 -1.41 5.59 -4.28
C TRP A 25 -2.27 5.89 -3.05
N ILE A 26 -3.22 6.83 -3.15
CA ILE A 26 -4.15 7.14 -2.06
C ILE A 26 -5.01 5.91 -1.73
N LEU A 27 -5.53 5.20 -2.74
CA LEU A 27 -6.33 4.00 -2.53
C LEU A 27 -5.53 2.91 -1.80
N ILE A 28 -4.26 2.71 -2.17
CA ILE A 28 -3.34 1.80 -1.48
C ILE A 28 -3.15 2.22 -0.02
N ALA A 29 -2.89 3.50 0.24
CA ALA A 29 -2.68 4.01 1.60
C ALA A 29 -3.94 3.79 2.48
N VAL A 30 -5.12 4.12 1.96
CA VAL A 30 -6.40 3.87 2.64
C VAL A 30 -6.62 2.37 2.88
N TRP A 31 -6.25 1.54 1.92
CA TRP A 31 -6.34 0.09 2.05
C TRP A 31 -5.42 -0.46 3.14
N VAL A 32 -4.14 -0.06 3.17
CA VAL A 32 -3.18 -0.43 4.22
C VAL A 32 -3.71 -0.06 5.60
N TYR A 33 -4.22 1.16 5.76
CA TYR A 33 -4.79 1.60 7.04
C TYR A 33 -5.97 0.73 7.47
N LYS A 34 -6.91 0.45 6.55
CA LYS A 34 -8.08 -0.39 6.84
C LYS A 34 -7.69 -1.85 7.13
N ASP A 35 -6.72 -2.38 6.40
CA ASP A 35 -6.26 -3.77 6.53
C ASP A 35 -5.51 -3.97 7.86
N ALA A 36 -4.57 -3.08 8.22
CA ALA A 36 -3.88 -3.10 9.50
C ALA A 36 -4.86 -2.92 10.68
N LYS A 37 -5.84 -2.01 10.57
CA LYS A 37 -6.86 -1.82 11.60
C LYS A 37 -7.71 -3.07 11.83
N LYS A 38 -8.01 -3.84 10.78
CA LYS A 38 -8.75 -5.10 10.88
C LYS A 38 -7.95 -6.22 11.55
N ARG A 39 -6.62 -6.21 11.43
CA ARG A 39 -5.72 -7.18 12.07
C ARG A 39 -5.42 -6.86 13.54
N GLY A 40 -5.92 -5.73 14.05
CA GLY A 40 -5.58 -5.26 15.40
C GLY A 40 -4.15 -4.69 15.51
N GLU A 41 -3.48 -4.48 14.37
CA GLU A 41 -2.17 -3.86 14.32
C GLU A 41 -2.24 -2.34 14.33
N ASN A 42 -1.10 -1.67 14.55
CA ASN A 42 -1.04 -0.22 14.53
C ASN A 42 -1.14 0.33 13.10
N ALA A 43 -2.37 0.59 12.67
CA ALA A 43 -2.69 1.09 11.33
C ALA A 43 -2.01 2.41 10.98
N VAL A 44 -1.81 3.30 11.95
CA VAL A 44 -1.13 4.59 11.74
C VAL A 44 0.35 4.36 11.47
N LEU A 45 0.98 3.43 12.19
CA LEU A 45 2.39 3.11 12.02
C LEU A 45 2.63 2.50 10.62
N TRP A 46 1.82 1.53 10.21
CA TRP A 46 1.91 0.95 8.87
C TRP A 46 1.64 1.95 7.75
N LEU A 47 0.65 2.83 7.94
CA LEU A 47 0.37 3.92 7.00
C LEU A 47 1.58 4.85 6.86
N LEU A 48 2.21 5.26 7.97
CA LEU A 48 3.40 6.12 7.95
C LEU A 48 4.59 5.44 7.27
N VAL A 49 4.81 4.14 7.53
CA VAL A 49 5.89 3.37 6.87
C VAL A 49 5.69 3.36 5.36
N VAL A 50 4.48 3.02 4.89
CA VAL A 50 4.16 2.98 3.46
C VAL A 50 4.23 4.38 2.82
N LEU A 51 3.82 5.43 3.54
CA LEU A 51 3.84 6.80 3.04
C LEU A 51 5.27 7.37 2.94
N LEU A 52 6.14 7.10 3.92
CA LEU A 52 7.51 7.63 3.97
C LEU A 52 8.47 6.87 3.06
N THR A 53 8.31 5.55 2.96
CA THR A 53 9.22 4.69 2.17
C THR A 53 8.64 4.30 0.81
N GLY A 54 7.41 4.72 0.52
CA GLY A 54 6.72 4.48 -0.75
C GLY A 54 6.57 2.99 -1.06
N ILE A 55 6.94 2.60 -2.28
CA ILE A 55 6.80 1.23 -2.77
C ILE A 55 7.54 0.22 -1.87
N ILE A 56 8.70 0.61 -1.32
CA ILE A 56 9.49 -0.26 -0.44
C ILE A 56 8.69 -0.61 0.83
N GLY A 57 8.07 0.37 1.47
CA GLY A 57 7.22 0.14 2.63
C GLY A 57 6.01 -0.72 2.33
N LEU A 58 5.42 -0.55 1.15
CA LEU A 58 4.32 -1.40 0.70
C LEU A 58 4.76 -2.86 0.55
N ILE A 59 5.94 -3.10 -0.02
CA ILE A 59 6.50 -4.45 -0.14
C ILE A 59 6.75 -5.06 1.25
N ILE A 60 7.38 -4.30 2.16
CA ILE A 60 7.64 -4.74 3.54
C ILE A 60 6.32 -5.09 4.23
N TYR A 61 5.31 -4.22 4.12
CA TYR A 61 3.98 -4.46 4.68
C TYR A 61 3.38 -5.77 4.18
N LEU A 62 3.40 -6.02 2.87
CA LEU A 62 2.85 -7.25 2.29
C LEU A 62 3.60 -8.51 2.73
N VAL A 63 4.92 -8.45 2.90
CA VAL A 63 5.73 -9.58 3.37
C VAL A 63 5.42 -9.90 4.83
N VAL A 64 5.39 -8.89 5.70
CA VAL A 64 5.10 -9.08 7.14
C VAL A 64 3.67 -9.59 7.33
N ARG A 65 2.71 -8.97 6.65
CA ARG A 65 1.31 -9.39 6.60
C ARG A 65 1.15 -10.87 6.28
N LYS A 66 1.88 -11.39 5.29
CA LYS A 66 1.80 -12.80 4.87
C LYS A 66 2.39 -13.75 5.92
N LYS A 67 3.41 -13.31 6.67
CA LYS A 67 4.01 -14.10 7.76
C LYS A 67 3.04 -14.29 8.92
N GLU A 68 2.27 -13.26 9.25
CA GLU A 68 1.22 -13.33 10.29
C GLU A 68 0.07 -14.25 9.90
N GLU A 69 -0.36 -14.20 8.64
CA GLU A 69 -1.42 -15.08 8.13
C GLU A 69 -0.99 -16.56 8.11
N ALA A 70 0.31 -16.84 8.03
CA ALA A 70 0.88 -18.19 8.06
C ALA A 70 1.25 -18.68 9.48
N ALA A 71 1.12 -17.84 10.51
CA ALA A 71 1.43 -18.26 11.87
C ALA A 71 0.36 -19.25 12.38
N PRO A 72 0.75 -20.42 12.93
CA PRO A 72 -0.22 -21.33 13.52
C PRO A 72 -0.97 -20.62 14.66
N PRO A 73 -2.27 -20.95 14.87
CA PRO A 73 -3.03 -20.38 15.97
C PRO A 73 -2.26 -20.58 17.29
N PRO A 74 -2.37 -19.62 18.24
CA PRO A 74 -1.67 -19.75 19.51
C PRO A 74 -1.99 -21.10 20.15
N PRO A 75 -0.99 -21.81 20.70
CA PRO A 75 -1.21 -23.10 21.32
C PRO A 75 -2.32 -22.97 22.39
N PRO A 76 -3.22 -23.96 22.51
CA PRO A 76 -4.26 -23.92 23.52
C PRO A 76 -3.63 -23.76 24.90
N PRO A 77 -4.29 -23.02 25.82
CA PRO A 77 -3.78 -22.88 27.19
C PRO A 77 -3.58 -24.26 27.82
N PRO A 78 -2.56 -24.44 28.69
CA PRO A 78 -2.35 -25.69 29.39
C PRO A 78 -3.63 -26.09 30.15
N PRO A 79 -3.98 -27.40 30.22
CA PRO A 79 -5.07 -27.86 31.05
C PRO A 79 -4.89 -27.37 32.49
N PRO A 80 -5.95 -26.91 33.17
CA PRO A 80 -5.91 -26.70 34.62
C PRO A 80 -5.50 -28.01 35.30
N GLY A 81 -4.45 -27.96 36.13
CA GLY A 81 -3.97 -29.09 36.92
C GLY A 81 -4.85 -29.40 38.14
#